data_AF-L8H786-F1
#
_entry.id   AF-L8H786-F1
#
_cell.length_a   1.000
_cell.length_b   1.000
_cell.length_c   1.000
_cell.angle_alpha   90.00
_cell.angle_beta   90.00
_cell.angle_gamma   90.00
#
_symmetry.space_group_name_H-M   'P 1'
#
loop_
_entity.id
_entity.type
_entity.pdbx_description
1 polymer ?
#
loop_
_entity_poly.entity_id
_entity_poly.type
_entity_poly.pdbx_seq_one_letter_code
_entity_poly.pdbx_strand_id
1 'polypeptide(L)' 'MLFTAADEDDSGELSFEEVKELLPTLDVDAKTDEEVRRVMNALDKDASGTISFEEFVNLLFCLIYGIALE' A
#
# COMPACT_ATOMS: atom_id res chain seq x y z
N MET A 1 -4.64 -12.92 -3.71
CA MET A 1 -4.62 -12.72 -5.18
C MET A 1 -3.99 -11.38 -5.53
N LEU A 2 -4.55 -10.23 -5.13
CA LEU A 2 -3.89 -8.93 -5.40
C LEU A 2 -2.69 -8.67 -4.47
N PHE A 3 -2.84 -8.89 -3.17
CA PHE A 3 -1.73 -8.81 -2.20
C PHE A 3 -0.60 -9.76 -2.58
N THR A 4 -0.92 -11.05 -2.76
CA THR A 4 0.01 -12.10 -3.20
C THR A 4 0.62 -11.86 -4.59
N ALA A 5 0.05 -10.97 -5.40
CA ALA A 5 0.63 -10.62 -6.69
C ALA A 5 1.62 -9.45 -6.58
N ALA A 6 1.62 -8.73 -5.46
CA ALA A 6 2.54 -7.65 -5.18
C ALA A 6 3.61 -8.02 -4.14
N ASP A 7 3.29 -8.92 -3.23
CA ASP A 7 4.24 -9.60 -2.32
C ASP A 7 5.01 -10.62 -3.16
N GLU A 8 6.04 -10.15 -3.87
CA GLU A 8 6.80 -10.96 -4.84
C GLU A 8 7.82 -11.85 -4.12
N ASP A 9 8.23 -11.45 -2.92
CA ASP A 9 9.16 -12.20 -2.08
C ASP A 9 8.46 -13.14 -1.07
N ASP A 10 7.12 -13.19 -1.07
CA ASP A 10 6.29 -13.96 -0.13
C ASP A 10 6.67 -13.67 1.34
N SER A 11 7.11 -12.45 1.64
CA SER A 11 7.46 -12.02 3.00
C SER A 11 6.24 -11.86 3.89
N GLY A 12 5.06 -11.66 3.30
CA GLY A 12 3.81 -11.37 4.02
C GLY A 12 3.63 -9.89 4.33
N GLU A 13 4.52 -9.03 3.82
CA GLU A 13 4.50 -7.57 3.96
C GLU A 13 4.86 -6.94 2.60
N LEU A 14 4.40 -5.72 2.32
CA LEU A 14 4.77 -5.02 1.08
C LEU A 14 5.83 -3.97 1.38
N SER A 15 6.97 -4.11 0.72
CA SER A 15 8.06 -3.16 0.72
C SER A 15 7.71 -1.91 -0.09
N PHE A 16 8.46 -0.83 0.11
CA PHE A 16 8.30 0.41 -0.67
C PHE A 16 8.33 0.16 -2.19
N GLU A 17 9.22 -0.72 -2.65
CA GLU A 17 9.36 -1.05 -4.08
C GLU A 17 8.13 -1.80 -4.60
N GLU A 18 7.61 -2.76 -3.83
CA GLU A 18 6.42 -3.54 -4.17
C GLU A 18 5.14 -2.67 -4.19
N VAL A 19 5.00 -1.77 -3.21
CA VAL A 19 3.91 -0.78 -3.20
C VAL A 19 4.00 0.14 -4.41
N LYS A 20 5.21 0.57 -4.80
CA LYS A 20 5.44 1.42 -5.97
C LYS A 20 5.02 0.74 -7.27
N GLU A 21 5.25 -0.56 -7.40
CA GLU A 21 4.80 -1.35 -8.57
C GLU A 21 3.30 -1.66 -8.52
N LEU A 22 2.72 -1.80 -7.33
CA LEU A 22 1.29 -2.05 -7.16
C LEU A 22 0.42 -0.82 -7.45
N LEU A 23 0.82 0.38 -7.04
CA LEU A 23 0.03 1.61 -7.19
C LEU A 23 -0.54 1.88 -8.60
N PRO A 24 0.23 1.73 -9.71
CA PRO A 24 -0.33 1.87 -11.06
C PRO A 24 -1.35 0.78 -11.41
N THR A 25 -1.26 -0.41 -10.81
CA THR A 25 -2.26 -1.49 -10.98
C THR A 25 -3.59 -1.17 -10.30
N LEU A 26 -3.57 -0.31 -9.29
CA LEU A 26 -4.74 0.19 -8.57
C LEU A 26 -5.34 1.46 -9.19
N ASP A 27 -4.84 1.91 -10.35
CA ASP A 27 -5.20 3.19 -10.98
C ASP A 27 -4.94 4.40 -10.05
N VAL A 28 -4.04 4.25 -9.08
CA VAL A 28 -3.63 5.33 -8.18
C VAL A 28 -2.51 6.11 -8.87
N ASP A 29 -2.71 7.41 -9.08
CA ASP A 29 -1.79 8.29 -9.81
C ASP A 29 -0.57 8.70 -8.95
N ALA A 30 0.12 7.72 -8.37
CA ALA A 30 1.34 7.91 -7.58
C ALA A 30 2.57 7.71 -8.47
N LYS A 31 3.00 8.78 -9.14
CA LYS A 31 4.09 8.74 -10.14
C LYS A 31 5.47 9.04 -9.58
N THR A 32 5.56 9.57 -8.36
CA THR A 32 6.82 9.99 -7.74
C THR A 32 7.04 9.25 -6.42
N ASP A 33 8.30 8.96 -6.12
CA ASP A 33 8.71 8.32 -4.87
C ASP A 33 8.21 9.06 -3.62
N GLU A 34 8.04 10.38 -3.71
CA GLU A 34 7.49 11.19 -2.62
C GLU A 34 5.98 10.93 -2.41
N GLU A 35 5.20 10.81 -3.48
CA GLU A 35 3.78 10.48 -3.37
C GLU A 35 3.57 9.04 -2.89
N VAL A 36 4.39 8.09 -3.38
CA VAL A 36 4.40 6.71 -2.86
C VAL A 36 4.73 6.70 -1.36
N ARG A 37 5.76 7.45 -0.93
CA ARG A 37 6.10 7.58 0.49
C ARG A 37 4.99 8.22 1.31
N ARG A 38 4.26 9.18 0.77
CA ARG A 38 3.11 9.78 1.47
C ARG A 38 2.00 8.77 1.68
N VAL A 39 1.66 8.01 0.63
CA VAL A 39 0.67 6.93 0.72
C VAL A 39 1.13 5.89 1.73
N MET A 40 2.38 5.46 1.65
CA MET A 40 2.95 4.48 2.57
C MET A 40 2.91 4.97 4.02
N ASN A 41 3.39 6.19 4.31
CA ASN A 41 3.33 6.77 5.67
C ASN A 41 1.91 6.95 6.20
N ALA A 42 0.91 7.12 5.32
CA ALA A 42 -0.48 7.22 5.75
C ALA A 42 -1.09 5.86 6.14
N LEU A 43 -0.47 4.77 5.72
CA LEU A 43 -0.96 3.40 5.90
C LEU A 43 -0.15 2.61 6.91
N ASP A 44 1.17 2.82 6.93
CA ASP A 44 2.15 2.27 7.87
C ASP A 44 1.89 2.90 9.24
N LYS A 45 0.94 2.31 9.98
CA LYS A 45 0.49 2.80 11.27
C LYS A 45 1.44 2.42 12.38
N ASP A 46 2.16 1.32 12.22
CA ASP A 46 3.13 0.84 13.18
C ASP A 46 4.55 1.38 12.94
N ALA A 47 4.74 2.15 11.85
CA ALA A 47 6.01 2.71 11.42
C ALA A 47 7.09 1.64 11.21
N SER A 48 6.66 0.46 10.73
CA SER A 48 7.52 -0.67 10.38
C SER A 48 8.40 -0.36 9.17
N GLY A 49 7.96 0.56 8.29
CA GLY A 49 8.57 0.83 7.00
C GLY A 49 8.15 -0.16 5.91
N THR A 50 7.18 -1.02 6.20
CA THR A 50 6.52 -1.98 5.31
C THR A 50 5.00 -1.85 5.45
N ILE A 51 4.23 -2.43 4.53
CA ILE A 51 2.77 -2.45 4.63
C ILE A 51 2.34 -3.90 4.86
N SER A 52 1.84 -4.17 6.06
CA SER A 52 1.29 -5.47 6.38
C SER A 52 -0.01 -5.75 5.61
N PHE A 53 -0.41 -7.03 5.54
CA PHE A 53 -1.70 -7.41 4.92
C PHE A 53 -2.90 -6.64 5.49
N GLU A 54 -2.92 -6.38 6.80
CA GLU A 54 -4.01 -5.65 7.45
C GLU A 54 -4.07 -4.18 7.02
N GLU A 55 -2.91 -3.53 6.93
CA GLU A 55 -2.79 -2.15 6.43
C GLU A 55 -3.14 -2.04 4.95
N PHE A 56 -2.77 -3.05 4.17
CA PHE A 56 -3.15 -3.15 2.76
C PHE A 56 -4.68 -3.28 2.57
N VAL A 57 -5.34 -4.12 3.37
CA VAL A 57 -6.81 -4.23 3.34
C VAL A 57 -7.45 -2.91 3.77
N ASN A 58 -6.89 -2.23 4.77
CA ASN A 58 -7.34 -0.91 5.18
C ASN A 58 -7.21 0.13 4.05
N LEU A 59 -6.12 0.11 3.26
CA LEU A 59 -5.99 0.95 2.05
C LEU A 59 -7.12 0.67 1.07
N LEU A 60 -7.33 -0.60 0.68
CA LEU A 60 -8.38 -0.97 -0.26
C LEU A 60 -9.75 -0.55 0.26
N PHE A 61 -10.01 -0.73 1.55
CA PHE A 61 -11.25 -0.29 2.17
C PHE A 61 -11.40 1.25 2.10
N CYS A 62 -10.35 1.99 2.40
CA CYS A 62 -10.34 3.45 2.31
C CYS A 62 -10.63 3.93 0.88
N LEU A 63 -9.95 3.37 -0.13
CA LEU A 63 -10.10 3.75 -1.55
C LEU A 63 -11.46 3.37 -2.12
N ILE A 64 -11.98 2.18 -1.79
CA ILE A 64 -13.24 1.67 -2.35
C ILE A 64 -14.46 2.30 -1.66
N TYR A 65 -14.38 2.55 -0.36
CA TYR A 65 -15.52 3.05 0.43
C TYR A 65 -15.44 4.55 0.75
N GLY A 66 -14.35 5.23 0.40
CA GLY A 66 -14.18 6.68 0.60
C GLY A 66 -14.14 7.12 2.06
N ILE A 67 -13.77 6.21 2.97
CA ILE A 67 -13.74 6.46 4.41
C ILE A 67 -12.32 6.89 4.78
N ALA A 68 -12.12 8.18 5.08
CA ALA A 68 -10.94 8.61 5.79
C ALA A 68 -11.01 8.03 7.21
N LEU A 69 -10.04 7.19 7.58
CA LEU A 69 -9.87 6.77 8.97
C LEU A 69 -9.44 8.02 9.77
N GLU A 70 -10.37 8.59 10.53
CA GLU A 70 -10.09 9.61 11.56
C GLU A 70 -9.24 9.06 12.70
#